data_AF-A0A7C7UFL3-F1
#
_entry.id   AF-A0A7C7UFL3-F1
#
_cell.length_a   1.000
_cell.length_b   1.000
_cell.length_c   1.000
_cell.angle_alpha   90.00
_cell.angle_beta   90.00
_cell.angle_gamma   90.00
#
_symmetry.space_group_name_H-M   'P 1'
#
loop_
_entity.id
_entity.type
_entity.pdbx_description
1 polymer ?
#
loop_
_entity_poly.entity_id
_entity_poly.type
_entity_poly.pdbx_seq_one_letter_code
_entity_poly.pdbx_strand_id
1 'polypeptide(L)'
;MVECPRCKSEDVELIKSWDVRPKSKRGKAIKVSIYQCHSCGNKFRKAVKLEEAPVPSVKPALEVPVAATPMATSAEVQTATNDAPKESFFERLRRSFHLF
;
A
#
# COMPACT_ATOMS: atom_id res chain seq x y z
N MET A 1 8.36 15.14 -19.31
CA MET A 1 7.06 15.22 -20.00
C MET A 1 6.25 13.95 -19.77
N VAL A 2 4.91 14.02 -19.82
CA VAL A 2 4.02 12.85 -19.87
C VAL A 2 3.27 12.95 -21.19
N GLU A 3 3.28 11.88 -21.97
CA GLU A 3 2.63 11.83 -23.28
C GLU A 3 1.45 10.87 -23.25
N CYS A 4 0.41 11.18 -24.04
CA CYS A 4 -0.72 10.29 -24.19
C CYS A 4 -0.31 9.02 -24.97
N PRO A 5 -0.48 7.81 -24.42
CA PRO A 5 -0.08 6.57 -25.11
C PRO A 5 -0.93 6.25 -26.35
N ARG A 6 -2.05 6.94 -26.55
CA ARG A 6 -2.98 6.73 -27.68
C ARG A 6 -2.68 7.64 -28.87
N CYS A 7 -2.59 8.95 -28.64
CA CYS A 7 -2.41 9.94 -29.71
C CYS A 7 -1.06 10.67 -29.65
N LYS A 8 -0.21 10.37 -28.66
CA LYS A 8 1.12 10.98 -28.45
C LYS A 8 1.10 12.50 -28.21
N SER A 9 -0.06 13.09 -27.94
CA SER A 9 -0.12 14.48 -27.55
C SER A 9 0.46 14.70 -26.15
N GLU A 10 1.04 15.86 -25.96
CA GLU A 10 1.58 16.33 -24.67
C GLU A 10 0.53 17.07 -23.83
N ASP A 11 -0.63 17.34 -24.42
CA ASP A 11 -1.77 18.01 -23.79
C ASP A 11 -2.55 17.02 -22.88
N VAL A 12 -1.98 16.83 -21.68
CA VAL A 12 -2.49 15.91 -20.66
C VAL A 12 -2.61 16.60 -19.30
N GLU A 13 -3.76 16.44 -18.65
CA GLU A 13 -4.05 16.95 -17.31
C GLU A 13 -3.91 15.85 -16.26
N LEU A 14 -3.34 16.21 -15.10
CA LEU A 14 -3.26 15.32 -13.94
C LEU A 14 -4.59 15.37 -13.17
N ILE A 15 -5.34 14.26 -13.16
CA ILE A 15 -6.62 14.17 -12.44
C ILE A 15 -6.39 13.87 -10.95
N LYS A 16 -5.52 12.89 -10.67
CA LYS A 16 -5.31 12.40 -9.31
C LYS A 16 -3.93 11.77 -9.18
N SER A 17 -3.31 11.93 -8.02
CA SER A 17 -2.10 11.19 -7.65
C SER A 17 -2.22 10.60 -6.25
N TRP A 18 -1.59 9.45 -6.03
CA TRP A 18 -1.50 8.81 -4.72
C TRP A 18 -0.23 7.95 -4.62
N ASP A 19 0.23 7.77 -3.40
CA ASP A 19 1.40 6.94 -3.11
C ASP A 19 0.96 5.53 -2.70
N VAL A 20 1.67 4.54 -3.22
CA VAL A 20 1.47 3.12 -2.93
C VAL A 20 2.71 2.60 -2.23
N ARG A 21 2.54 2.20 -0.98
CA ARG A 21 3.59 1.56 -0.17
C ARG A 21 3.28 0.07 0.00
N PRO A 22 4.23 -0.84 -0.31
CA PRO A 22 4.02 -2.27 -0.14
C PRO A 22 3.87 -2.61 1.36
N LYS A 23 2.86 -3.42 1.70
CA LYS A 23 2.59 -3.85 3.08
C LYS A 23 3.75 -4.63 3.70
N SER A 24 4.45 -5.42 2.88
CA SER A 24 5.61 -6.19 3.30
C SER A 24 6.80 -5.33 3.71
N LYS A 25 6.76 -4.00 3.48
CA LYS A 25 7.88 -3.06 3.60
C LYS A 25 9.11 -3.44 2.73
N ARG A 26 9.00 -4.50 1.92
CA ARG A 26 10.03 -4.95 0.99
C ARG A 26 9.74 -4.31 -0.36
N GLY A 27 10.54 -3.32 -0.73
CA GLY A 27 10.47 -2.60 -2.00
C GLY A 27 10.23 -1.10 -1.85
N LYS A 28 10.60 -0.34 -2.90
CA LYS A 28 10.44 1.12 -2.92
C LYS A 28 8.95 1.50 -3.04
N ALA A 29 8.58 2.64 -2.46
CA ALA A 29 7.27 3.24 -2.67
C ALA A 29 7.09 3.65 -4.14
N ILE A 30 5.85 3.63 -4.62
CA ILE A 30 5.52 4.00 -6.01
C ILE A 30 4.47 5.11 -5.96
N LYS A 31 4.70 6.20 -6.68
CA LYS A 31 3.68 7.23 -6.93
C LYS A 31 2.91 6.88 -8.19
N VAL A 32 1.61 6.69 -8.06
CA VAL A 32 0.70 6.44 -9.18
C VAL A 32 -0.07 7.71 -9.47
N SER A 33 -0.12 8.11 -10.74
CA SER A 33 -0.81 9.31 -11.21
C SER A 33 -1.76 8.94 -12.35
N ILE A 34 -3.00 9.42 -12.29
CA ILE A 34 -3.99 9.32 -13.38
C ILE A 34 -3.95 10.62 -14.17
N TYR A 35 -3.83 10.51 -15.49
CA TYR A 35 -3.90 11.61 -16.44
C TYR A 35 -5.10 11.46 -17.37
N GLN A 36 -5.61 12.58 -17.87
CA GLN A 36 -6.57 12.65 -18.97
C GLN A 36 -5.97 13.46 -20.12
N CYS A 37 -5.98 12.88 -21.30
CA CYS A 37 -5.59 13.58 -22.52
C CYS A 37 -6.75 14.47 -23.00
N HIS A 38 -6.51 15.75 -23.22
CA HIS A 38 -7.52 16.65 -23.78
C HIS A 38 -7.71 16.47 -25.29
N SER A 39 -6.68 16.02 -26.01
CA SER A 39 -6.74 15.84 -27.46
C SER A 39 -7.61 14.66 -27.90
N CYS A 40 -7.65 13.57 -27.11
CA CYS A 40 -8.41 12.36 -27.47
C CYS A 40 -9.32 11.81 -26.36
N GLY A 41 -9.35 12.45 -25.19
CA GLY A 41 -10.16 12.04 -24.04
C GLY A 41 -9.66 10.80 -23.28
N ASN A 42 -8.56 10.18 -23.70
CA ASN A 42 -8.07 8.95 -23.07
C ASN A 42 -7.57 9.18 -21.64
N LYS A 43 -8.01 8.34 -20.70
CA LYS A 43 -7.52 8.33 -19.32
C LYS A 43 -6.49 7.22 -19.13
N PHE A 44 -5.33 7.53 -18.57
CA PHE A 44 -4.24 6.56 -18.39
C PHE A 44 -3.48 6.80 -17.08
N ARG A 45 -2.70 5.80 -16.65
CA ARG A 45 -1.92 5.84 -15.41
C ARG A 45 -0.43 5.84 -15.70
N LYS A 46 0.34 6.58 -14.91
CA LYS A 46 1.81 6.50 -14.86
C LYS A 46 2.25 6.16 -13.45
N ALA A 47 3.11 5.16 -13.33
CA ALA A 47 3.73 4.74 -12.08
C ALA A 47 5.20 5.17 -12.07
N VAL A 48 5.61 5.90 -11.05
CA VAL A 48 7.00 6.33 -10.85
C VAL A 48 7.49 5.77 -9.53
N LYS A 49 8.62 5.05 -9.56
CA LYS A 49 9.27 4.53 -8.35
C LYS A 49 9.89 5.71 -7.61
N LEU A 50 9.47 5.93 -6.37
CA LEU A 50 10.08 6.95 -5.52
C LEU A 50 11.42 6.40 -5.05
N GLU A 51 12.51 7.07 -5.42
CA GLU A 51 13.79 6.87 -4.76
C GLU A 51 13.64 7.50 -3.37
N GLU A 52 13.81 6.69 -2.33
CA GLU A 52 13.80 7.19 -0.97
C GLU A 52 15.05 8.06 -0.83
N ALA A 53 14.87 9.39 -0.79
CA ALA A 53 15.95 10.31 -0.51
C ALA A 53 16.64 9.83 0.78
N PRO A 54 17.98 9.76 0.84
CA PRO A 54 18.67 9.34 2.04
C PRO A 54 18.23 10.29 3.15
N VAL A 55 17.52 9.73 4.13
CA VAL A 55 17.12 10.46 5.33
C VAL A 55 18.41 11.07 5.89
N PRO A 56 18.51 12.41 6.04
CA PRO A 56 19.66 12.96 6.77
C PRO A 56 19.64 12.30 8.14
N SER A 57 20.71 11.57 8.45
CA SER A 57 20.93 10.89 9.71
C SER A 57 21.01 11.94 10.81
N VAL A 58 19.84 12.33 11.35
CA VAL A 58 19.77 13.10 12.58
C VAL A 58 20.09 12.13 13.69
N LYS A 59 21.33 12.21 14.18
CA LYS A 59 21.76 11.53 15.41
C LYS A 59 20.73 11.86 16.51
N PRO A 60 20.13 10.87 17.19
CA PRO A 60 19.30 11.17 18.34
C PRO A 60 20.21 11.69 19.46
N ALA A 61 20.13 12.99 19.74
CA ALA A 61 20.67 13.56 20.96
C ALA A 61 19.76 13.14 22.13
N LEU A 62 20.27 12.21 22.95
CA LEU A 62 20.06 12.11 24.40
C LEU A 62 19.95 13.51 25.02
N GLU A 63 19.16 13.88 26.03
CA GLU A 63 18.38 13.26 27.11
C GLU A 63 17.63 14.44 27.79
N VAL A 64 16.42 14.27 28.34
CA VAL A 64 16.07 14.71 29.73
C VAL A 64 14.81 13.92 30.19
N PRO A 65 14.79 13.32 31.41
CA PRO A 65 13.67 12.57 31.98
C PRO A 65 12.73 13.46 32.83
N VAL A 66 11.82 12.84 33.61
CA VAL A 66 10.87 13.36 34.64
C VAL A 66 9.41 13.26 34.12
N ALA A 67 8.44 12.57 34.73
CA ALA A 67 8.28 11.94 36.04
C ALA A 67 7.29 10.75 35.97
N ALA A 68 7.40 9.88 36.98
CA ALA A 68 6.53 8.75 37.32
C ALA A 68 5.04 9.14 37.49
N THR A 69 4.04 8.28 37.31
CA THR A 69 3.67 7.17 38.22
C THR A 69 2.60 6.24 37.57
N PRO A 70 2.37 5.02 38.12
CA PRO A 70 1.79 3.86 37.43
C PRO A 70 0.32 3.58 37.81
N MET A 71 -0.30 2.61 37.11
CA MET A 71 -1.12 1.48 37.61
C MET A 71 -1.97 0.97 36.44
N ALA A 72 -1.62 -0.18 35.86
CA ALA A 72 -2.13 -1.51 36.21
C ALA A 72 -3.53 -1.79 35.65
N THR A 73 -3.63 -2.71 34.69
CA THR A 73 -4.47 -3.92 34.84
C THR A 73 -4.26 -4.91 33.69
N SER A 74 -4.21 -6.16 34.11
CA SER A 74 -4.04 -7.41 33.37
C SER A 74 -5.17 -7.72 32.39
N ALA A 75 -4.88 -8.62 31.45
CA ALA A 75 -5.60 -9.88 31.20
C ALA A 75 -5.41 -10.26 29.72
N GLU A 76 -4.61 -11.27 29.42
CA GLU A 76 -4.96 -12.69 29.39
C GLU A 76 -5.66 -13.14 28.09
N VAL A 77 -5.05 -14.18 27.55
CA VAL A 77 -5.40 -15.03 26.42
C VAL A 77 -6.86 -15.50 26.51
N GLN A 78 -7.53 -15.62 25.36
CA GLN A 78 -8.43 -16.77 25.15
C GLN A 78 -8.70 -17.05 23.66
N THR A 79 -8.13 -18.19 23.26
CA THR A 79 -8.53 -19.07 22.17
C THR A 79 -10.01 -19.41 22.29
N ALA A 80 -10.79 -19.20 21.24
CA ALA A 80 -12.14 -19.74 21.12
C ALA A 80 -12.18 -20.69 19.92
N THR A 81 -12.00 -21.98 20.21
CA THR A 81 -12.39 -23.08 19.34
C THR A 81 -13.92 -23.08 19.23
N ASN A 82 -14.44 -22.73 18.05
CA ASN A 82 -15.81 -23.05 17.66
C ASN A 82 -15.72 -24.15 16.61
N ASP A 83 -16.04 -25.36 17.06
CA ASP A 83 -16.17 -26.57 16.27
C ASP A 83 -17.45 -26.47 15.43
N ALA A 84 -17.26 -26.19 14.16
CA ALA A 84 -18.23 -26.39 13.09
C ALA A 84 -17.40 -26.60 11.81
N PRO A 85 -17.75 -27.55 10.93
CA PRO A 85 -16.92 -27.90 9.78
C PRO A 85 -16.92 -26.73 8.80
N LYS A 86 -15.94 -25.83 8.96
CA LYS A 86 -15.65 -24.79 8.00
C LYS A 86 -14.90 -25.46 6.87
N GLU A 87 -15.65 -25.94 5.87
CA GLU A 87 -15.08 -26.32 4.58
C GLU A 87 -14.07 -25.24 4.19
N SER A 88 -12.83 -25.66 4.03
CA SER A 88 -11.74 -24.71 3.85
C SER A 88 -12.00 -23.96 2.53
N PHE A 89 -11.83 -22.63 2.55
CA PHE A 89 -11.93 -21.81 1.33
C PHE A 89 -11.11 -22.40 0.16
N PHE A 90 -9.99 -23.04 0.49
CA PHE A 90 -9.15 -23.78 -0.43
C PHE A 90 -9.82 -25.01 -1.05
N GLU A 91 -10.60 -25.80 -0.31
CA GLU A 91 -11.39 -26.91 -0.88
C GLU A 91 -12.47 -26.39 -1.84
N ARG A 92 -13.13 -25.29 -1.48
CA ARG A 92 -14.11 -24.64 -2.36
C ARG A 92 -13.45 -24.12 -3.64
N LEU A 93 -12.23 -23.61 -3.55
CA LEU A 93 -11.44 -23.25 -4.74
C LEU A 93 -11.06 -24.48 -5.57
N ARG A 94 -10.55 -25.56 -4.97
CA ARG A 94 -10.15 -26.77 -5.71
C ARG A 94 -11.32 -27.36 -6.51
N ARG A 95 -12.51 -27.45 -5.91
CA ARG A 95 -13.73 -27.90 -6.59
C ARG A 95 -14.14 -27.02 -7.76
N SER A 96 -13.94 -25.69 -7.66
CA SER A 96 -14.31 -24.74 -8.72
C SER A 96 -13.46 -24.87 -9.99
N PHE A 97 -12.28 -25.49 -9.91
CA PHE A 97 -11.35 -25.56 -11.03
C PHE A 97 -11.24 -26.94 -11.69
N HIS A 98 -11.99 -27.97 -11.25
CA HIS A 98 -11.92 -29.33 -11.80
C HIS A 98 -10.49 -29.82 -12.07
N LEU A 99 -9.56 -29.47 -11.17
CA LEU A 99 -8.22 -30.05 -11.19
C LEU A 99 -8.35 -31.44 -10.57
N PHE A 100 -8.46 -32.43 -11.46
CA PHE A 100 -8.30 -33.85 -11.14
C PHE A 100 -6.91 -34.13 -10.55
#